data_AF-A0A1Q5LGV4-F1
#
_entry.id   AF-A0A1Q5LGV4-F1
#
_cell.length_a   1.000
_cell.length_b   1.000
_cell.length_c   1.000
_cell.angle_alpha   90.00
_cell.angle_beta   90.00
_cell.angle_gamma   90.00
#
_symmetry.space_group_name_H-M   'P 1'
#
loop_
_entity.id
_entity.type
_entity.pdbx_description
1 polymer ?
#
loop_
_entity_poly.entity_id
_entity_poly.type
_entity_poly.pdbx_seq_one_letter_code
_entity_poly.pdbx_strand_id
1 'polypeptide(L)'
;MVSTVSQGVLTRWQFGHRARLALSPAEVSKTDDQARAARALWNLLHAWWRMTPREKRTLANADAAIRQAREDIDFLAVLPAQAAQEAWGRTVTLLTYKTARLGGTLVKVPAPGTSRRCSACGLTTPGSRESQAVFVCKNPDCGWSGNADHNAARNVLHLYRTGHAPVPAAGRAVVRRAKRVKPAAAR
;
A
#
# COMPACT_ATOMS: atom_id res chain seq x y z
N MET A 1 -29.42 2.88 -54.73
CA MET A 1 -28.64 1.78 -54.13
C MET A 1 -28.73 1.91 -52.63
N VAL A 2 -29.41 0.94 -51.99
CA VAL A 2 -29.60 0.86 -50.55
C VAL A 2 -28.36 0.19 -49.97
N SER A 3 -27.62 0.87 -49.10
CA SER A 3 -26.56 0.25 -48.31
C SER A 3 -26.95 0.27 -46.84
N THR A 4 -27.54 -0.85 -46.44
CA THR A 4 -27.73 -1.33 -45.08
C THR A 4 -26.44 -1.24 -44.27
N VAL A 5 -26.42 -0.39 -43.25
CA VAL A 5 -25.39 -0.43 -42.20
C VAL A 5 -25.85 -1.44 -41.16
N SER A 6 -25.13 -2.57 -41.12
CA SER A 6 -25.34 -3.69 -40.22
C SER A 6 -25.24 -3.26 -38.75
N GLN A 7 -26.25 -3.61 -37.96
CA GLN A 7 -26.26 -3.44 -36.51
C GLN A 7 -25.13 -4.29 -35.89
N GLY A 8 -24.08 -3.62 -35.41
CA GLY A 8 -23.02 -4.24 -34.62
C GLY A 8 -23.49 -4.48 -33.19
N VAL A 9 -23.45 -5.74 -32.76
CA VAL A 9 -23.73 -6.22 -31.40
C VAL A 9 -23.02 -5.34 -30.36
N LEU A 10 -23.80 -4.69 -29.49
CA LEU A 10 -23.29 -3.99 -28.31
C LEU A 10 -22.74 -5.01 -27.31
N THR A 11 -21.48 -5.40 -27.46
CA THR A 11 -20.75 -6.12 -26.41
C THR A 11 -20.69 -5.21 -25.17
N ARG A 12 -21.39 -5.61 -24.11
CA ARG A 12 -21.45 -4.94 -22.82
C ARG A 12 -20.08 -5.04 -22.13
N TRP A 13 -19.19 -4.09 -22.40
CA TRP A 13 -17.95 -3.95 -21.66
C TRP A 13 -18.29 -3.54 -20.22
N GLN A 14 -18.15 -4.46 -19.27
CA GLN A 14 -18.12 -4.11 -17.86
C GLN A 14 -16.80 -3.38 -17.58
N PHE A 15 -16.83 -2.05 -17.75
CA PHE A 15 -15.78 -1.20 -17.21
C PHE A 15 -15.80 -1.36 -15.69
N GLY A 16 -14.72 -1.89 -15.11
CA GLY A 16 -14.54 -1.90 -13.67
C GLY A 16 -14.82 -0.50 -13.12
N HIS A 17 -15.64 -0.42 -12.08
CA HIS A 17 -16.16 0.83 -11.53
C HIS A 17 -15.03 1.87 -11.39
N ARG A 18 -14.99 2.83 -12.31
CA ARG A 18 -14.14 4.03 -12.18
C ARG A 18 -14.94 5.02 -11.33
N ALA A 19 -15.00 4.79 -10.04
CA ALA A 19 -15.52 5.77 -9.10
C ALA A 19 -14.53 6.95 -9.05
N ARG A 20 -14.96 8.12 -9.50
CA ARG A 20 -14.31 9.38 -9.12
C ARG A 20 -14.98 9.83 -7.83
N LEU A 21 -14.18 10.07 -6.80
CA LEU A 21 -14.67 10.66 -5.56
C LEU A 21 -15.07 12.11 -5.88
N ALA A 22 -16.37 12.37 -5.93
CA ALA A 22 -16.93 13.72 -6.06
C ALA A 22 -17.31 14.18 -4.65
N LEU A 23 -16.42 14.96 -4.03
CA LEU A 23 -16.64 15.50 -2.69
C LEU A 23 -17.45 16.79 -2.79
N SER A 24 -18.44 16.94 -1.92
CA SER A 24 -19.10 18.22 -1.66
C SER A 24 -18.10 19.23 -1.07
N PRO A 25 -18.36 20.55 -1.15
CA PRO A 25 -17.50 21.57 -0.53
C PRO A 25 -17.24 21.32 0.97
N ALA A 26 -18.23 20.82 1.71
CA ALA A 26 -18.08 20.48 3.12
C ALA A 26 -17.13 19.30 3.35
N GLU A 27 -17.20 18.27 2.50
CA GLU A 27 -16.31 17.11 2.57
C GLU A 27 -14.87 17.47 2.15
N VAL A 28 -14.70 18.39 1.20
CA VAL A 28 -13.38 18.94 0.85
C VAL A 28 -12.77 19.67 2.06
N SER A 29 -13.54 20.56 2.71
CA SER A 29 -13.06 21.27 3.91
C SER A 29 -12.67 20.31 5.03
N LYS A 30 -13.51 19.31 5.31
CA LYS A 30 -13.23 18.28 6.31
C LYS A 30 -11.96 17.48 5.99
N THR A 31 -11.77 17.14 4.72
CA THR A 31 -10.57 16.43 4.25
C THR A 31 -9.31 17.28 4.41
N ASP A 32 -9.41 18.58 4.14
CA ASP A 32 -8.32 19.54 4.31
C ASP A 32 -7.95 19.76 5.78
N ASP A 33 -8.95 19.86 6.68
CA ASP A 33 -8.74 19.93 8.12
C ASP A 33 -8.06 18.68 8.65
N GLN A 34 -8.50 17.50 8.19
CA GLN A 34 -7.85 16.23 8.49
C GLN A 34 -6.42 16.18 7.96
N ALA A 35 -6.15 16.69 6.76
CA ALA A 35 -4.81 16.72 6.19
C ALA A 35 -3.86 17.63 7.00
N ARG A 36 -4.33 18.80 7.44
CA ARG A 36 -3.59 19.71 8.32
C ARG A 36 -3.31 19.06 9.68
N ALA A 37 -4.33 18.49 10.31
CA ALA A 37 -4.20 17.80 11.60
C ALA A 37 -3.23 16.61 11.52
N ALA A 38 -3.31 15.80 10.47
CA ALA A 38 -2.41 14.65 10.28
C ALA A 38 -0.95 15.10 10.10
N ARG A 39 -0.72 16.22 9.39
CA ARG A 39 0.61 16.79 9.24
C ARG A 39 1.17 17.30 10.57
N ALA A 40 0.34 17.98 11.36
CA ALA A 40 0.71 18.43 12.70
C ALA A 40 1.00 17.24 13.62
N LEU A 41 0.15 16.22 13.63
CA LEU A 41 0.34 14.98 14.40
C LEU A 41 1.67 14.31 14.07
N TRP A 42 2.04 14.22 12.79
CA TRP A 42 3.34 13.66 12.39
C TRP A 42 4.52 14.43 13.01
N ASN A 43 4.47 15.77 13.01
CA ASN A 43 5.51 16.60 13.60
C ASN A 43 5.57 16.42 15.12
N LEU A 44 4.42 16.37 15.78
CA LEU A 44 4.31 16.15 17.22
C LEU A 44 4.81 14.76 17.61
N LEU A 45 4.45 13.72 16.86
CA LEU A 45 4.92 12.36 17.09
C LEU A 45 6.44 12.25 16.88
N HIS A 46 6.98 12.95 15.89
CA HIS A 46 8.43 13.01 15.69
C HIS A 46 9.14 13.76 16.84
N ALA A 47 8.56 14.85 17.35
CA ALA A 47 9.07 15.55 18.52
C ALA A 47 9.02 14.65 19.76
N TRP A 48 7.87 14.02 20.02
CA TRP A 48 7.66 13.02 21.06
C TRP A 48 8.74 11.93 20.98
N TRP A 49 8.91 11.29 19.82
CA TRP A 49 9.90 10.23 19.64
C TRP A 49 11.34 10.66 19.94
N ARG A 50 11.70 11.91 19.64
CA ARG A 50 13.02 12.46 19.95
C ARG A 50 13.20 12.76 21.44
N MET A 51 12.15 13.24 22.11
CA MET A 51 12.17 13.67 23.51
C MET A 51 11.90 12.54 24.52
N THR A 52 11.22 11.46 24.10
CA THR A 52 10.92 10.32 24.96
C THR A 52 12.17 9.47 25.18
N PRO A 53 12.45 8.98 26.41
CA PRO A 53 13.52 8.02 26.69
C PRO A 53 13.40 6.75 25.83
N ARG A 54 14.53 6.14 25.45
CA ARG A 54 14.54 5.03 24.47
C ARG A 54 13.68 3.84 24.89
N GLU A 55 13.71 3.49 26.17
CA GLU A 55 12.95 2.40 26.77
C GLU A 55 11.43 2.62 26.73
N LYS A 56 10.99 3.88 26.58
CA LYS A 56 9.56 4.24 26.48
C LYS A 56 9.08 4.39 25.03
N ARG A 57 9.96 4.29 24.03
CA ARG A 57 9.63 4.41 22.59
C ARG A 57 9.03 3.11 22.03
N THR A 58 7.89 2.69 22.58
CA THR A 58 7.13 1.56 22.08
C THR A 58 5.96 2.03 21.21
N LEU A 59 5.50 1.17 20.30
CA LEU A 59 4.29 1.46 19.50
C LEU A 59 3.05 1.65 20.40
N ALA A 60 2.96 0.90 21.50
CA ALA A 60 1.87 1.02 22.46
C ALA A 60 1.85 2.41 23.14
N ASN A 61 3.03 2.90 23.58
CA ASN A 61 3.13 4.22 24.19
C ASN A 61 2.89 5.35 23.19
N ALA A 62 3.33 5.17 21.94
CA ALA A 62 3.05 6.12 20.87
C ALA A 62 1.54 6.17 20.55
N ASP A 63 0.87 5.02 20.48
CA ASP A 63 -0.58 4.94 20.26
C ASP A 63 -1.36 5.60 21.41
N ALA A 64 -0.99 5.32 22.66
CA ALA A 64 -1.59 5.96 23.84
C ALA A 64 -1.41 7.49 23.81
N ALA A 65 -0.22 7.98 23.47
CA ALA A 65 0.05 9.41 23.35
C ALA A 65 -0.78 10.06 22.22
N ILE A 66 -0.98 9.37 21.09
CA ILE A 66 -1.83 9.86 20.00
C ILE A 66 -3.30 9.93 20.44
N ARG A 67 -3.79 8.93 21.18
CA ARG A 67 -5.16 8.92 21.71
C ARG A 67 -5.38 10.09 22.67
N GLN A 68 -4.48 10.25 23.65
CA GLN A 68 -4.55 11.36 24.60
C GLN A 68 -4.50 12.72 23.88
N ALA A 69 -3.61 12.88 22.92
CA ALA A 69 -3.50 14.12 22.16
C ALA A 69 -4.77 14.47 21.36
N ARG A 70 -5.56 13.47 20.94
CA ARG A 70 -6.85 13.69 20.26
C ARG A 70 -7.96 14.11 21.23
N GLU A 71 -7.80 13.84 22.51
CA GLU A 71 -8.69 14.32 23.59
C GLU A 71 -8.29 15.71 24.05
N ASP A 72 -6.98 15.95 24.24
CA ASP A 72 -6.45 17.18 24.83
C ASP A 72 -6.33 18.34 23.84
N ILE A 73 -6.26 18.06 22.54
CA ILE A 73 -5.93 19.06 21.51
C ILE A 73 -7.05 19.10 20.46
N ASP A 74 -7.84 20.17 20.51
CA ASP A 74 -9.03 20.35 19.66
C ASP A 74 -8.79 20.12 18.17
N PHE A 75 -7.69 20.65 17.63
CA PHE A 75 -7.39 20.50 16.19
C PHE A 75 -7.00 19.06 15.80
N LEU A 76 -6.65 18.19 16.77
CA LEU A 76 -6.38 16.77 16.53
C LEU A 76 -7.64 15.92 16.64
N ALA A 77 -8.70 16.40 17.30
CA ALA A 77 -9.97 15.68 17.43
C ALA A 77 -10.63 15.38 16.06
N VAL A 78 -10.34 16.19 15.04
CA VAL A 78 -10.83 15.99 13.65
C VAL A 78 -10.31 14.71 13.01
N LEU A 79 -9.21 14.14 13.53
CA LEU A 79 -8.65 12.89 13.03
C LEU A 79 -9.50 11.71 13.47
N PRO A 80 -9.93 10.82 12.55
CA PRO A 80 -10.54 9.56 12.94
C PRO A 80 -9.53 8.70 13.72
N ALA A 81 -10.01 7.80 14.57
CA ALA A 81 -9.14 6.91 15.34
C ALA A 81 -8.21 6.08 14.44
N GLN A 82 -8.67 5.80 13.22
CA GLN A 82 -7.95 5.06 12.19
C GLN A 82 -6.93 5.94 11.43
N ALA A 83 -6.88 7.26 11.61
CA ALA A 83 -5.96 8.13 10.86
C ALA A 83 -4.48 7.77 11.06
N ALA A 84 -4.10 7.28 12.25
CA ALA A 84 -2.76 6.78 12.53
C ALA A 84 -2.43 5.50 11.74
N GLN A 85 -3.46 4.76 11.32
CA GLN A 85 -3.35 3.53 10.53
C GLN A 85 -3.30 3.80 9.02
N GLU A 86 -3.69 5.00 8.56
CA GLU A 86 -3.82 5.36 7.14
C GLU A 86 -2.65 6.19 6.57
N ALA A 87 -1.58 6.41 7.35
CA ALA A 87 -0.43 7.22 6.96
C ALA A 87 0.36 6.69 5.73
N TRP A 88 0.03 5.49 5.23
CA TRP A 88 0.74 4.78 4.16
C TRP A 88 0.93 5.59 2.88
N GLY A 89 -0.09 6.37 2.48
CA GLY A 89 -0.03 7.17 1.25
C GLY A 89 1.09 8.22 1.26
N ARG A 90 1.27 8.92 2.40
CA ARG A 90 2.31 9.94 2.56
C ARG A 90 3.68 9.31 2.84
N THR A 91 3.71 8.17 3.53
CA THR A 91 4.94 7.42 3.82
C THR A 91 5.68 7.05 2.54
N VAL A 92 4.98 6.54 1.52
CA VAL A 92 5.59 6.23 0.23
C VAL A 92 6.20 7.47 -0.42
N THR A 93 5.49 8.60 -0.42
CA THR A 93 5.99 9.86 -0.97
C THR A 93 7.24 10.35 -0.22
N LEU A 94 7.20 10.34 1.11
CA LEU A 94 8.33 10.74 1.95
C LEU A 94 9.55 9.83 1.73
N LEU A 95 9.34 8.51 1.70
CA LEU A 95 10.39 7.54 1.43
C LEU A 95 10.96 7.74 0.02
N THR A 96 10.13 7.98 -0.99
CA THR A 96 10.59 8.16 -2.38
C THR A 96 11.64 9.26 -2.47
N TYR A 97 11.34 10.47 -1.99
CA TYR A 97 12.29 11.58 -2.12
C TYR A 97 13.46 11.47 -1.13
N LYS A 98 13.25 10.96 0.10
CA LYS A 98 14.33 10.83 1.08
C LYS A 98 15.33 9.75 0.69
N THR A 99 14.85 8.62 0.19
CA THR A 99 15.70 7.54 -0.33
C THR A 99 16.49 8.03 -1.54
N ALA A 100 15.86 8.75 -2.48
CA ALA A 100 16.55 9.36 -3.61
C ALA A 100 17.63 10.37 -3.19
N ARG A 101 17.34 11.23 -2.19
CA ARG A 101 18.31 12.19 -1.65
C ARG A 101 19.58 11.53 -1.08
N LEU A 102 19.47 10.29 -0.61
CA LEU A 102 20.58 9.52 -0.07
C LEU A 102 21.23 8.58 -1.11
N GLY A 103 20.88 8.71 -2.40
CA GLY A 103 21.39 7.86 -3.48
C GLY A 103 20.77 6.45 -3.51
N GLY A 104 19.73 6.19 -2.72
CA GLY A 104 19.00 4.93 -2.72
C GLY A 104 17.85 4.90 -3.73
N THR A 105 17.31 3.71 -3.97
CA THR A 105 16.11 3.51 -4.82
C THR A 105 14.96 2.93 -4.01
N LEU A 106 13.76 3.48 -4.18
CA LEU A 106 12.52 2.91 -3.62
C LEU A 106 11.72 2.21 -4.72
N VAL A 107 11.46 0.92 -4.51
CA VAL A 107 10.75 0.07 -5.46
C VAL A 107 9.45 -0.44 -4.85
N LYS A 108 8.34 -0.35 -5.58
CA LYS A 108 7.08 -0.99 -5.20
C LYS A 108 7.00 -2.36 -5.83
N VAL A 109 6.75 -3.37 -5.01
CA VAL A 109 6.59 -4.76 -5.44
C VAL A 109 5.12 -5.14 -5.29
N PRO A 110 4.44 -5.57 -6.36
CA PRO A 110 3.12 -6.18 -6.23
C PRO A 110 3.21 -7.42 -5.33
N ALA A 111 2.55 -7.38 -4.18
CA ALA A 111 2.68 -8.41 -3.13
C ALA A 111 1.36 -9.14 -2.80
N PRO A 112 0.51 -9.53 -3.77
CA PRO A 112 -0.71 -10.27 -3.45
C PRO A 112 -0.37 -11.65 -2.87
N GLY A 113 -0.93 -11.95 -1.69
CA GLY A 113 -0.78 -13.26 -1.07
C GLY A 113 0.59 -13.57 -0.45
N THR A 114 1.52 -12.61 -0.38
CA THR A 114 2.84 -12.79 0.24
C THR A 114 2.78 -13.11 1.73
N SER A 115 1.69 -12.75 2.41
CA SER A 115 1.46 -13.10 3.82
C SER A 115 1.04 -14.55 4.06
N ARG A 116 0.71 -15.31 2.99
CA ARG A 116 0.26 -16.70 3.07
C ARG A 116 1.31 -17.70 2.55
N ARG A 117 2.30 -17.23 1.81
CA ARG A 117 3.42 -18.02 1.28
C ARG A 117 4.50 -18.16 2.35
N CYS A 118 5.10 -19.34 2.52
CA CYS A 118 6.26 -19.49 3.38
C CYS A 118 7.52 -18.97 2.66
N SER A 119 8.29 -18.13 3.33
CA SER A 119 9.55 -17.59 2.78
C SER A 119 10.73 -18.56 2.80
N ALA A 120 10.63 -19.67 3.54
CA ALA A 120 11.64 -20.71 3.60
C ALA A 120 11.46 -21.73 2.46
N CYS A 121 10.29 -22.36 2.34
CA CYS A 121 10.04 -23.39 1.32
C CYS A 121 9.32 -22.87 0.06
N GLY A 122 8.81 -21.65 0.07
CA GLY A 122 8.12 -21.06 -1.08
C GLY A 122 6.68 -21.56 -1.30
N LEU A 123 6.19 -22.52 -0.52
CA LEU A 123 4.83 -23.07 -0.65
C LEU A 123 3.79 -22.25 0.12
N THR A 124 2.56 -22.26 -0.37
CA THR A 124 1.39 -21.70 0.32
C THR A 124 0.53 -22.84 0.83
N THR A 125 0.64 -23.14 2.11
CA THR A 125 -0.18 -24.17 2.77
C THR A 125 -1.31 -23.50 3.57
N PRO A 126 -2.58 -23.91 3.40
CA PRO A 126 -3.70 -23.40 4.19
C PRO A 126 -3.43 -23.47 5.70
N GLY A 127 -3.89 -22.47 6.44
CA GLY A 127 -3.66 -22.40 7.89
C GLY A 127 -2.23 -22.04 8.32
N SER A 128 -1.31 -21.76 7.39
CA SER A 128 0.07 -21.38 7.78
C SER A 128 0.17 -20.02 8.47
N ARG A 129 -0.78 -19.11 8.22
CA ARG A 129 -0.93 -17.89 8.99
C ARG A 129 -1.98 -18.12 10.07
N GLU A 130 -1.55 -18.38 11.29
CA GLU A 130 -2.43 -18.69 12.42
C GLU A 130 -3.06 -17.43 13.02
N SER A 131 -2.34 -16.31 12.99
CA SER A 131 -2.85 -15.03 13.48
C SER A 131 -2.23 -13.84 12.73
N GLN A 132 -2.57 -12.62 13.15
CA GLN A 132 -1.94 -11.42 12.61
C GLN A 132 -0.42 -11.43 12.80
N ALA A 133 0.06 -11.92 13.95
CA ALA A 133 1.47 -11.90 14.33
C ALA A 133 2.20 -13.24 14.10
N VAL A 134 1.49 -14.37 14.09
CA VAL A 134 2.10 -15.71 14.07
C VAL A 134 1.93 -16.38 12.71
N PHE A 135 3.03 -16.92 12.19
CA PHE A 135 3.03 -17.80 11.02
C PHE A 135 3.82 -19.07 11.34
N VAL A 136 3.21 -20.22 11.05
CA VAL A 136 3.78 -21.56 11.18
C VAL A 136 3.55 -22.29 9.87
N CYS A 137 4.62 -22.59 9.15
CA CYS A 137 4.54 -23.33 7.90
C CYS A 137 4.00 -24.73 8.16
N LYS A 138 2.81 -25.04 7.62
CA LYS A 138 2.18 -26.35 7.73
C LYS A 138 2.72 -27.38 6.72
N ASN A 139 3.78 -27.05 6.00
CA ASN A 139 4.50 -28.04 5.18
C ASN A 139 5.36 -28.93 6.09
N PRO A 140 5.12 -30.26 6.14
CA PRO A 140 5.90 -31.19 6.96
C PRO A 140 7.41 -31.11 6.72
N ASP A 141 7.84 -30.82 5.49
CA ASP A 141 9.25 -30.79 5.11
C ASP A 141 9.95 -29.45 5.43
N CYS A 142 9.23 -28.45 5.96
CA CYS A 142 9.77 -27.11 6.18
C CYS A 142 9.85 -26.72 7.65
N GLY A 143 8.76 -26.87 8.41
CA GLY A 143 8.72 -26.54 9.84
C GLY A 143 8.97 -25.07 10.22
N TRP A 144 9.12 -24.14 9.26
CA TRP A 144 9.43 -22.73 9.55
C TRP A 144 8.34 -22.09 10.42
N SER A 145 8.72 -21.42 11.50
CA SER A 145 7.83 -20.64 12.35
C SER A 145 8.43 -19.28 12.69
N GLY A 146 7.57 -18.29 12.90
CA GLY A 146 7.99 -16.96 13.28
C GLY A 146 6.93 -15.89 13.08
N ASN A 147 7.37 -14.64 13.08
CA ASN A 147 6.47 -13.51 12.88
C ASN A 147 5.93 -13.45 11.44
N ALA A 148 4.62 -13.26 11.29
CA ALA A 148 3.95 -13.24 9.99
C ALA A 148 4.41 -12.08 9.09
N ASP A 149 4.69 -10.89 9.65
CA ASP A 149 5.18 -9.73 8.91
C ASP A 149 6.64 -9.94 8.47
N HIS A 150 7.47 -10.58 9.31
CA HIS A 150 8.84 -10.96 8.93
C HIS A 150 8.83 -11.93 7.74
N ASN A 151 7.96 -12.94 7.77
CA ASN A 151 7.78 -13.86 6.66
C ASN A 151 7.34 -13.14 5.37
N ALA A 152 6.33 -12.28 5.48
CA ALA A 152 5.82 -11.50 4.35
C ALA A 152 6.91 -10.60 3.75
N ALA A 153 7.73 -9.94 4.59
CA ALA A 153 8.83 -9.10 4.14
C ALA A 153 9.89 -9.88 3.33
N ARG A 154 10.23 -11.10 3.77
CA ARG A 154 11.14 -11.99 3.03
C ARG A 154 10.56 -12.41 1.68
N ASN A 155 9.26 -12.69 1.61
CA ASN A 155 8.58 -12.96 0.34
C ASN A 155 8.60 -11.75 -0.60
N VAL A 156 8.38 -10.55 -0.09
CA VAL A 156 8.46 -9.31 -0.89
C VAL A 156 9.88 -9.12 -1.43
N LEU A 157 10.91 -9.37 -0.62
CA LEU A 157 12.32 -9.33 -1.07
C LEU A 157 12.61 -10.38 -2.14
N HIS A 158 12.07 -11.59 -2.00
CA HIS A 158 12.20 -12.63 -3.02
C HIS A 158 11.56 -12.23 -4.35
N LEU A 159 10.34 -11.65 -4.33
CA LEU A 159 9.68 -11.14 -5.53
C LEU A 159 10.47 -10.02 -6.21
N TYR A 160 11.04 -9.10 -5.41
CA TYR A 160 11.94 -8.06 -5.93
C TYR A 160 13.14 -8.67 -6.66
N ARG A 161 13.82 -9.64 -6.05
CA ARG A 161 15.02 -10.29 -6.59
C ARG A 161 14.75 -11.13 -7.84
N THR A 162 13.56 -11.72 -7.93
CA THR A 162 13.16 -12.60 -9.06
C THR A 162 12.54 -11.83 -10.23
N GLY A 163 12.47 -10.49 -10.15
CA GLY A 163 12.05 -9.65 -11.28
C GLY A 163 10.53 -9.57 -11.49
N HIS A 164 9.71 -9.93 -10.50
CA HIS A 164 8.27 -9.65 -10.57
C HIS A 164 8.07 -8.13 -10.69
N ALA A 165 7.51 -7.70 -11.84
CA ALA A 165 7.52 -6.34 -12.38
C ALA A 165 7.56 -5.24 -11.30
N PRO A 166 8.76 -4.76 -10.93
CA PRO A 166 8.89 -3.68 -9.97
C PRO A 166 8.27 -2.42 -10.56
N VAL A 167 7.38 -1.78 -9.80
CA VAL A 167 6.80 -0.50 -10.19
C VAL A 167 7.63 0.61 -9.52
N PRO A 168 8.24 1.53 -10.28
CA PRO A 168 8.91 2.69 -9.70
C PRO A 168 7.96 3.43 -8.76
N ALA A 169 8.43 3.80 -7.57
CA ALA A 169 7.58 4.49 -6.60
C ALA A 169 7.17 5.89 -7.09
N ALA A 170 8.01 6.52 -7.92
CA ALA A 170 7.77 7.80 -8.58
C ALA A 170 6.98 7.60 -9.90
N GLY A 171 5.75 8.09 -9.95
CA GLY A 171 5.00 8.39 -11.17
C GLY A 171 4.64 7.20 -12.08
N ARG A 172 3.33 7.02 -12.37
CA ARG A 172 2.90 6.20 -13.51
C ARG A 172 3.42 6.81 -14.80
N ALA A 173 4.45 6.24 -15.41
CA ALA A 173 4.58 6.32 -16.86
C ALA A 173 3.43 5.51 -17.46
N VAL A 174 2.46 6.20 -18.07
CA VAL A 174 1.44 5.54 -18.90
C VAL A 174 2.16 4.95 -20.09
N VAL A 175 2.56 3.69 -20.00
CA VAL A 175 3.07 2.95 -21.16
C VAL A 175 1.88 2.77 -22.09
N ARG A 176 1.78 3.62 -23.12
CA ARG A 176 0.89 3.38 -24.26
C ARG A 176 1.30 2.05 -24.87
N ARG A 177 0.48 1.02 -24.71
CA ARG A 177 0.69 -0.28 -25.36
C ARG A 177 0.65 -0.02 -26.87
N ALA A 178 1.76 -0.26 -27.57
CA ALA A 178 1.80 -0.13 -29.02
C ALA A 178 0.74 -1.05 -29.65
N LYS A 179 -0.02 -0.52 -30.61
CA LYS A 179 -1.06 -1.24 -31.33
C LYS A 179 -0.38 -2.38 -32.09
N ARG A 180 -0.75 -3.63 -31.79
CA ARG A 180 -0.22 -4.82 -32.49
C ARG A 180 -0.65 -4.74 -33.96
N VAL A 181 0.29 -4.48 -34.86
CA VAL A 181 0.05 -4.57 -36.30
C VAL A 181 0.10 -6.06 -36.67
N LYS A 182 -0.97 -6.59 -37.28
CA LYS A 182 -0.98 -7.96 -37.82
C LYS A 182 -0.06 -7.97 -39.05
N PRO A 183 0.85 -8.94 -39.20
CA PRO A 183 1.64 -9.06 -40.42
C PRO A 183 0.70 -9.39 -41.59
N ALA A 184 0.92 -8.72 -42.73
CA ALA A 184 0.21 -9.00 -43.96
C ALA A 184 0.58 -10.42 -44.43
N ALA A 185 -0.42 -11.24 -44.71
CA ALA A 185 -0.21 -12.55 -45.31
C ALA A 185 0.39 -12.35 -46.72
N ALA A 186 1.54 -12.99 -46.96
CA ALA A 186 2.12 -13.09 -48.29
C ALA A 186 1.18 -13.90 -49.20
N ARG A 187 1.02 -13.44 -50.44
CA ARG A 187 0.23 -14.07 -51.50
C ARG A 187 0.94 -15.29 -52.07
#